data_AF-A0A2W4QPU5-F1
#
_entry.id   AF-A0A2W4QPU5-F1
#
_cell.length_a   1.000
_cell.length_b   1.000
_cell.length_c   1.000
_cell.angle_alpha   90.00
_cell.angle_beta   90.00
_cell.angle_gamma   90.00
#
_symmetry.space_group_name_H-M   'P 1'
#
loop_
_entity.id
_entity.type
_entity.pdbx_description
1 polymer ?
#
loop_
_entity_poly.entity_id
_entity_poly.type
_entity_poly.pdbx_seq_one_letter_code
_entity_poly.pdbx_strand_id
1 'polypeptide(L)'
;MKLTRITRLKLRVFRDFAWPKDLHPFARFNLIYGWNGCGKTTLAWLLSHVERKEALNEGDVELEFDETERVKGTAFSSETLPQVRVFNRDFINSTLAQTSGIAPIYFFGKDSVEKLAQVEELKKELADIQDELRKAEAKKRSAEKDLDDFCV
;
A
#
# COMPACT_ATOMS: atom_id res chain seq x y z
N MET A 1 22.29 1.59 6.21
CA MET A 1 21.62 0.84 5.14
C MET A 1 21.31 1.74 3.95
N LYS A 2 22.18 1.69 2.95
CA LYS A 2 22.08 2.38 1.66
C LYS A 2 22.01 1.32 0.58
N LEU A 3 21.07 1.45 -0.36
CA LEU A 3 21.03 0.58 -1.53
C LEU A 3 22.27 0.81 -2.40
N THR A 4 23.06 -0.24 -2.59
CA THR A 4 24.32 -0.19 -3.35
C THR A 4 24.14 -0.73 -4.76
N ARG A 5 23.49 -1.88 -4.95
CA ARG A 5 23.27 -2.53 -6.26
C ARG A 5 22.00 -3.37 -6.28
N ILE A 6 21.53 -3.69 -7.49
CA ILE A 6 20.54 -4.75 -7.73
C ILE A 6 21.31 -5.96 -8.26
N THR A 7 21.77 -6.85 -7.38
CA THR A 7 22.68 -7.95 -7.77
C THR A 7 22.03 -8.87 -8.81
N ARG A 8 20.73 -9.16 -8.64
CA ARG A 8 19.92 -9.95 -9.57
C ARG A 8 18.54 -9.34 -9.75
N LEU A 9 18.05 -9.32 -10.99
CA LEU A 9 16.70 -8.86 -11.34
C LEU A 9 16.10 -9.70 -12.46
N LYS A 10 15.18 -10.57 -12.08
CA LYS A 10 14.29 -11.34 -12.94
C LYS A 10 12.85 -10.96 -12.60
N LEU A 11 12.38 -9.87 -13.21
CA LEU A 11 11.08 -9.28 -12.92
C LEU A 11 10.53 -8.58 -14.18
N ARG A 12 9.36 -9.02 -14.64
CA ARG A 12 8.65 -8.48 -15.81
C ARG A 12 9.55 -8.44 -17.05
N VAL A 13 9.91 -7.24 -17.53
CA VAL A 13 10.76 -7.06 -18.71
C VAL A 13 12.21 -7.46 -18.48
N PHE A 14 12.66 -7.51 -17.22
CA PHE A 14 13.99 -8.00 -16.87
C PHE A 14 13.94 -9.52 -16.76
N ARG A 15 14.65 -10.22 -17.64
CA ARG A 15 14.62 -11.69 -17.71
C ARG A 15 15.63 -12.36 -16.78
N ASP A 16 16.87 -11.90 -16.82
CA ASP A 16 17.96 -12.41 -15.97
C ASP A 16 19.06 -11.34 -15.90
N PHE A 17 18.67 -10.15 -15.46
CA PHE A 17 19.65 -9.09 -15.28
C PHE A 17 20.53 -9.44 -14.07
N ALA A 18 21.83 -9.42 -14.30
CA ALA A 18 22.86 -9.49 -13.26
C ALA A 18 23.69 -8.22 -13.34
N TRP A 19 23.99 -7.61 -12.20
CA TRP A 19 24.73 -6.34 -12.17
C TRP A 19 26.10 -6.51 -12.83
N PRO A 20 26.38 -5.81 -13.96
CA PRO A 20 27.66 -5.95 -14.65
C PRO A 20 28.83 -5.43 -13.81
N LYS A 21 30.03 -6.00 -13.99
CA LYS A 21 31.23 -5.61 -13.21
C LYS A 21 31.70 -4.19 -13.52
N ASP A 22 31.43 -3.74 -14.73
CA ASP A 22 31.74 -2.42 -15.28
C ASP A 22 30.67 -1.37 -14.92
N LEU A 23 29.53 -1.78 -14.36
CA LEU A 23 28.48 -0.85 -13.93
C LEU A 23 28.74 -0.37 -12.49
N HIS A 24 28.94 0.94 -12.35
CA HIS A 24 29.14 1.56 -11.04
C HIS A 24 27.94 1.29 -10.10
N PRO A 25 28.18 1.05 -8.79
CA PRO A 25 27.11 1.01 -7.81
C PRO A 25 26.34 2.34 -7.74
N PHE A 26 25.16 2.31 -7.12
CA PHE A 26 24.35 3.50 -6.92
C PHE A 26 25.11 4.59 -6.15
N ALA A 27 25.18 5.77 -6.76
CA ALA A 27 25.72 6.98 -6.18
C ALA A 27 24.67 7.69 -5.32
N ARG A 28 25.02 8.88 -4.79
CA ARG A 28 24.06 9.75 -4.09
C ARG A 28 22.91 10.19 -5.01
N PHE A 29 23.22 10.43 -6.28
CA PHE A 29 22.26 10.80 -7.31
C PHE A 29 22.44 9.87 -8.50
N ASN A 30 21.33 9.34 -9.02
CA ASN A 30 21.33 8.37 -10.10
C ASN A 30 20.30 8.79 -11.13
N LEU A 31 20.70 8.88 -12.40
CA LEU A 31 19.79 9.12 -13.52
C LEU A 31 19.63 7.82 -14.31
N ILE A 32 18.44 7.25 -14.28
CA ILE A 32 18.09 6.06 -15.05
C ILE A 32 17.13 6.50 -16.16
N TYR A 33 17.56 6.37 -17.42
CA TYR A 33 16.78 6.77 -18.59
C TYR A 33 16.84 5.69 -19.67
N GLY A 34 15.96 5.80 -20.67
CA GLY A 34 15.84 4.83 -21.75
C GLY A 34 14.49 4.92 -22.44
N TRP A 35 14.29 4.12 -23.49
CA TRP A 35 13.05 4.11 -24.26
C TRP A 35 11.84 3.61 -23.46
N ASN A 36 10.65 3.88 -24.00
CA ASN A 36 9.42 3.31 -23.46
C ASN A 36 9.47 1.78 -23.53
N GLY A 37 9.03 1.12 -22.46
CA GLY A 37 9.11 -0.33 -22.35
C GLY A 37 10.44 -0.90 -21.82
N CYS A 38 11.49 -0.09 -21.65
CA CYS A 38 12.79 -0.58 -21.12
C CYS A 38 12.81 -0.92 -19.62
N GLY A 39 11.68 -0.87 -18.91
CA GLY A 39 11.61 -1.28 -17.50
C GLY A 39 11.86 -0.19 -16.44
N LYS A 40 11.95 1.08 -16.84
CA LYS A 40 12.07 2.21 -15.88
C LYS A 40 10.98 2.18 -14.79
N THR A 41 9.73 2.00 -15.21
CA THR A 41 8.58 1.88 -14.29
C THR A 41 8.67 0.62 -13.42
N THR A 42 9.21 -0.48 -13.94
CA THR A 42 9.43 -1.70 -13.17
C THR A 42 10.43 -1.48 -12.04
N LEU A 43 11.50 -0.73 -12.27
CA LEU A 43 12.47 -0.37 -11.22
C LEU A 43 11.81 0.52 -10.14
N ALA A 44 11.03 1.52 -10.54
CA ALA A 44 10.30 2.35 -9.58
C ALA A 44 9.29 1.53 -8.76
N TRP A 45 8.62 0.57 -9.38
CA TRP A 45 7.68 -0.36 -8.73
C TRP A 45 8.39 -1.33 -7.77
N LEU A 46 9.58 -1.81 -8.13
CA LEU A 46 10.39 -2.63 -7.23
C LEU A 46 10.78 -1.84 -5.96
N LEU A 47 11.23 -0.59 -6.12
CA LEU A 47 11.58 0.26 -4.97
C LEU A 47 10.37 0.61 -4.11
N SER A 48 9.15 0.62 -4.67
CA SER A 48 7.94 0.87 -3.87
C SER A 48 7.60 -0.30 -2.94
N HIS A 49 8.01 -1.53 -3.27
CA HIS A 49 7.90 -2.67 -2.36
C HIS A 49 8.87 -2.54 -1.17
N VAL A 50 10.07 -2.00 -1.41
CA VAL A 50 11.03 -1.68 -0.35
C VAL A 50 10.48 -0.58 0.57
N GLU A 51 9.87 0.48 0.01
CA GLU A 51 9.19 1.53 0.79
C GLU A 51 8.08 0.96 1.70
N ARG A 52 7.28 0.03 1.17
CA ARG A 52 6.14 -0.55 1.89
C ARG A 52 6.52 -1.74 2.79
N LYS A 53 7.75 -2.25 2.66
CA LYS A 53 8.20 -3.50 3.29
C LYS A 53 7.29 -4.69 2.91
N GLU A 54 6.93 -4.74 1.63
CA GLU A 54 6.09 -5.80 1.07
C GLU A 54 6.96 -6.82 0.34
N ALA A 55 6.79 -8.11 0.66
CA ALA A 55 7.47 -9.19 -0.04
C ALA A 55 7.04 -9.23 -1.52
N LEU A 56 8.00 -9.48 -2.41
CA LEU A 56 7.71 -9.76 -3.80
C LEU A 56 7.13 -11.18 -3.94
N ASN A 57 5.95 -11.25 -4.54
CA ASN A 57 5.27 -12.52 -4.87
C ASN A 57 5.58 -12.99 -6.31
N GLU A 58 6.26 -12.15 -7.09
CA GLU A 58 6.65 -12.46 -8.47
C GLU A 58 8.13 -12.16 -8.72
N GLY A 59 8.73 -12.96 -9.59
CA GLY A 59 10.12 -12.79 -10.01
C GLY A 59 11.15 -13.28 -9.00
N ASP A 60 12.41 -13.08 -9.35
CA ASP A 60 13.57 -13.34 -8.50
C ASP A 60 14.44 -12.07 -8.48
N VAL A 61 14.52 -11.44 -7.32
CA VAL A 61 15.19 -10.15 -7.13
C VAL A 61 16.07 -10.22 -5.91
N GLU A 62 17.27 -9.67 -6.02
CA GLU A 62 18.19 -9.52 -4.91
C GLU A 62 18.78 -8.10 -4.93
N LEU A 63 18.68 -7.44 -3.79
CA LEU A 63 19.19 -6.09 -3.55
C LEU A 63 20.37 -6.16 -2.59
N GLU A 64 21.42 -5.41 -2.88
CA GLU A 64 22.60 -5.29 -2.02
C GLU A 64 22.61 -3.92 -1.35
N PHE A 65 22.76 -3.93 -0.02
CA PHE A 65 22.85 -2.75 0.83
C PHE A 65 24.20 -2.69 1.54
N ASP A 66 24.73 -1.48 1.70
CA ASP A 66 26.00 -1.23 2.40
C ASP A 66 27.15 -2.16 1.95
N GLU A 67 27.15 -2.56 0.67
CA GLU A 67 28.16 -3.44 0.02
C GLU A 67 28.29 -4.86 0.59
N THR A 68 27.47 -5.24 1.57
CA THR A 68 27.67 -6.46 2.35
C THR A 68 26.39 -7.26 2.51
N GLU A 69 25.27 -6.58 2.74
CA GLU A 69 24.00 -7.21 3.05
C GLU A 69 23.19 -7.44 1.77
N ARG A 70 22.78 -8.68 1.53
CA ARG A 70 21.95 -9.04 0.38
C ARG A 70 20.58 -9.48 0.84
N VAL A 71 19.56 -8.78 0.36
CA VAL A 71 18.17 -9.04 0.70
C VAL A 71 17.43 -9.49 -0.56
N LYS A 72 16.80 -10.67 -0.46
CA LYS A 72 15.95 -11.19 -1.52
C LYS A 72 14.58 -10.50 -1.49
N GLY A 73 13.96 -10.36 -2.65
CA GLY A 73 12.64 -9.75 -2.82
C GLY A 73 11.55 -10.40 -1.96
N THR A 74 11.63 -11.72 -1.76
CA THR A 74 10.69 -12.46 -0.89
C THR A 74 10.86 -12.15 0.60
N ALA A 75 11.99 -11.59 1.01
CA ALA A 75 12.33 -11.29 2.40
C ALA A 75 12.12 -9.80 2.76
N PHE A 76 11.59 -8.98 1.85
CA PHE A 76 11.39 -7.54 2.11
C PHE A 76 10.46 -7.24 3.29
N SER A 77 9.57 -8.16 3.67
CA SER A 77 8.68 -8.00 4.82
C SER A 77 9.29 -8.43 6.15
N SER A 78 10.30 -9.31 6.12
CA SER A 78 10.94 -9.86 7.33
C SER A 78 12.27 -9.20 7.66
N GLU A 79 12.97 -8.67 6.67
CA GLU A 79 14.29 -8.08 6.84
C GLU A 79 14.23 -6.60 7.24
N THR A 80 15.28 -6.13 7.88
CA THR A 80 15.40 -4.71 8.20
C THR A 80 15.76 -3.96 6.92
N LEU A 81 14.83 -3.17 6.38
CA LEU A 81 15.06 -2.36 5.17
C LEU A 81 15.22 -0.88 5.51
N PRO A 82 15.98 -0.11 4.70
CA PRO A 82 16.10 1.34 4.89
C PRO A 82 14.76 2.05 4.63
N GLN A 83 14.63 3.24 5.21
CA GLN A 83 13.50 4.11 4.89
C GLN A 83 13.64 4.65 3.47
N VAL A 84 12.81 4.13 2.57
CA VAL A 84 12.73 4.56 1.16
C VAL A 84 11.42 5.29 0.93
N ARG A 85 11.43 6.31 0.06
CA ARG A 85 10.22 7.01 -0.41
C ARG A 85 10.22 7.03 -1.92
N VAL A 86 9.12 6.60 -2.54
CA VAL A 86 9.00 6.53 -4.01
C VAL A 86 7.90 7.47 -4.49
N PHE A 87 8.30 8.48 -5.26
CA PHE A 87 7.40 9.46 -5.85
C PHE A 87 7.09 9.10 -7.31
N ASN A 88 6.35 8.01 -7.51
CA ASN A 88 5.93 7.56 -8.84
C ASN A 88 4.45 7.92 -9.12
N ARG A 89 3.92 7.48 -10.28
CA ARG A 89 2.51 7.69 -10.62
C ARG A 89 1.55 7.02 -9.63
N ASP A 90 1.93 5.89 -9.04
CA ASP A 90 1.11 5.21 -8.03
C ASP A 90 1.03 6.03 -6.73
N PHE A 91 2.14 6.67 -6.34
CA PHE A 91 2.16 7.63 -5.23
C PHE A 91 1.16 8.76 -5.50
N ILE A 92 1.26 9.42 -6.67
CA ILE A 92 0.35 10.51 -7.06
C ILE A 92 -1.11 10.03 -7.05
N ASN A 93 -1.40 8.90 -7.68
CA ASN A 93 -2.75 8.35 -7.74
C ASN A 93 -3.28 8.02 -6.34
N SER A 94 -2.47 7.41 -5.47
CA SER A 94 -2.88 7.08 -4.11
C SER A 94 -3.15 8.32 -3.27
N THR A 95 -2.36 9.37 -3.42
CA THR A 95 -2.57 10.64 -2.71
C THR A 95 -3.76 11.41 -3.26
N LEU A 96 -3.92 11.48 -4.59
CA LEU A 96 -5.01 12.24 -5.21
C LEU A 96 -6.37 11.55 -5.08
N ALA A 97 -6.43 10.22 -5.16
CA ALA A 97 -7.69 9.47 -5.01
C ALA A 97 -8.30 9.62 -3.60
N GLN A 98 -7.48 9.98 -2.61
CA GLN A 98 -7.92 10.26 -1.24
C GLN A 98 -8.42 11.69 -1.05
N THR A 99 -8.17 12.57 -2.01
CA THR A 99 -8.61 13.97 -2.00
C THR A 99 -9.54 14.24 -3.17
N SER A 100 -10.85 14.05 -2.96
CA SER A 100 -11.89 14.63 -3.82
C SER A 100 -11.84 16.17 -3.67
N GLY A 101 -11.01 16.81 -4.50
CA GLY A 101 -10.78 18.26 -4.45
C GLY A 101 -9.42 18.56 -3.84
N ILE A 102 -8.48 18.94 -4.70
CA ILE A 102 -7.12 19.30 -4.31
C ILE A 102 -7.15 20.49 -3.34
N ALA A 103 -6.60 20.31 -2.14
CA ALA A 103 -5.98 21.38 -1.36
C ALA A 103 -4.53 20.95 -1.03
N PRO A 104 -3.52 21.77 -1.37
CA PRO A 104 -2.13 21.36 -1.30
C PRO A 104 -1.64 21.34 0.15
N ILE A 105 -0.79 20.35 0.44
CA ILE A 105 -0.06 20.14 1.70
C ILE A 105 -0.95 19.59 2.84
N TYR A 106 -1.32 18.30 2.77
CA TYR A 106 -1.76 17.58 3.95
C TYR A 106 -0.80 16.46 4.33
N PHE A 107 -0.24 16.65 5.52
CA PHE A 107 0.60 15.72 6.28
C PHE A 107 -0.31 14.65 6.90
N PHE A 108 -0.75 13.67 6.11
CA PHE A 108 -1.40 12.48 6.67
C PHE A 108 -0.79 11.24 6.04
N GLY A 109 -0.10 10.45 6.87
CA GLY A 109 0.46 9.17 6.48
C GLY A 109 -0.65 8.18 6.10
N LYS A 110 -0.30 7.19 5.27
CA LYS A 110 -1.22 6.14 4.75
C LYS A 110 -2.12 5.53 5.84
N ASP A 111 -1.60 5.34 7.04
CA ASP A 111 -2.34 4.79 8.19
C ASP A 111 -3.62 5.57 8.53
N SER A 112 -3.65 6.87 8.23
CA SER A 112 -4.83 7.70 8.51
C SER A 112 -5.96 7.43 7.51
N VAL A 113 -5.64 6.99 6.30
CA VAL A 113 -6.60 6.80 5.22
C VAL A 113 -7.33 5.48 5.38
N GLU A 114 -6.61 4.41 5.68
CA GLU A 114 -7.22 3.10 5.95
C GLU A 114 -8.17 3.19 7.15
N LYS A 115 -7.75 3.92 8.19
CA LYS A 115 -8.62 4.20 9.35
C LYS A 115 -9.84 5.04 8.99
N LEU A 116 -9.70 6.03 8.11
CA LEU A 116 -10.85 6.82 7.64
C LEU A 116 -11.85 5.97 6.84
N ALA A 117 -11.37 5.07 5.98
CA ALA A 117 -12.22 4.14 5.25
C ALA A 117 -12.96 3.17 6.20
N GLN A 118 -12.26 2.64 7.22
CA GLN A 118 -12.88 1.84 8.26
C GLN A 118 -13.92 2.62 9.07
N VAL A 119 -13.66 3.89 9.38
CA VAL A 119 -14.62 4.74 10.09
C VAL A 119 -15.88 4.97 9.27
N GLU A 120 -15.76 5.20 7.97
CA GLU A 120 -16.94 5.38 7.10
C GLU A 120 -17.75 4.08 6.95
N GLU A 121 -17.10 2.92 6.84
CA GLU A 121 -17.81 1.64 6.81
C GLU A 121 -18.56 1.38 8.14
N LEU A 122 -17.88 1.58 9.27
CA LEU A 122 -18.48 1.41 10.60
C LEU A 122 -19.65 2.37 10.85
N LYS A 123 -19.61 3.60 10.31
CA LYS A 123 -20.74 4.53 10.40
C LYS A 123 -21.95 4.02 9.63
N LYS A 124 -21.74 3.40 8.46
CA LYS A 124 -22.81 2.83 7.64
C LYS A 124 -23.43 1.63 8.36
N GLU A 125 -22.61 0.71 8.87
CA GLU A 125 -23.10 -0.42 9.68
C GLU A 125 -23.88 0.05 10.91
N LEU A 126 -23.41 1.10 11.59
CA LEU A 126 -24.09 1.66 12.76
C LEU A 126 -25.46 2.24 12.38
N ALA A 127 -25.57 2.91 11.23
CA ALA A 127 -26.84 3.44 10.74
C ALA A 127 -27.84 2.31 10.42
N ASP A 128 -27.38 1.23 9.79
CA ASP A 128 -28.22 0.07 9.47
C ASP A 128 -28.71 -0.63 10.74
N ILE A 129 -27.84 -0.83 11.73
CA ILE A 129 -28.20 -1.42 13.03
C ILE A 129 -29.21 -0.54 13.78
N GLN A 130 -29.05 0.79 13.73
CA GLN A 130 -30.01 1.72 14.35
C GLN A 130 -31.39 1.67 13.69
N ASP A 131 -31.46 1.49 12.36
CA ASP A 131 -32.73 1.37 11.64
C ASP A 131 -33.45 0.06 12.01
N GLU A 132 -32.71 -1.05 12.09
CA GLU A 132 -33.25 -2.33 12.53
C GLU A 132 -33.70 -2.30 14.00
N LEU A 133 -32.95 -1.63 14.88
CA LEU A 133 -33.34 -1.44 16.28
C LEU A 133 -34.67 -0.68 16.39
N ARG A 134 -34.85 0.40 15.63
CA ARG A 134 -36.12 1.15 15.61
C ARG A 134 -37.29 0.30 15.13
N LYS A 135 -37.09 -0.52 14.09
CA LYS A 135 -38.14 -1.45 13.61
C LYS A 135 -38.50 -2.49 14.66
N ALA A 136 -37.50 -3.05 15.35
CA ALA A 136 -37.70 -4.03 16.40
C ALA A 136 -38.44 -3.42 17.61
N GLU A 137 -38.07 -2.21 18.04
CA GLU A 137 -38.76 -1.47 19.10
C GLU A 137 -40.21 -1.13 18.73
N ALA A 138 -40.46 -0.72 17.49
CA ALA A 138 -41.82 -0.46 17.01
C ALA A 138 -42.68 -1.73 17.02
N LYS A 139 -42.14 -2.87 16.59
CA LYS A 139 -42.82 -4.17 16.66
C LYS A 139 -43.08 -4.61 18.10
N LYS A 140 -42.09 -4.48 18.98
CA LYS A 140 -42.23 -4.79 20.41
C LYS A 140 -43.36 -3.97 21.03
N ARG A 141 -43.39 -2.66 20.77
CA ARG A 141 -44.41 -1.75 21.29
C ARG A 141 -45.81 -2.06 20.77
N SER A 142 -45.93 -2.48 19.50
CA SER A 142 -47.20 -2.95 18.93
C SER A 142 -47.67 -4.23 19.63
N ALA A 143 -46.78 -5.22 19.80
CA ALA A 143 -47.11 -6.48 20.46
C ALA A 143 -47.46 -6.31 21.96
N GLU A 144 -46.79 -5.41 22.66
CA GLU A 144 -47.12 -5.03 24.05
C GLU A 144 -48.51 -4.41 24.13
N LYS A 145 -48.86 -3.53 23.17
CA LYS A 145 -50.19 -2.94 23.10
C LYS A 145 -51.28 -3.99 22.81
N ASP A 146 -51.03 -4.89 21.86
CA ASP A 146 -51.96 -5.97 21.52
C ASP A 146 -52.18 -6.92 22.72
N LEU A 147 -51.15 -7.13 23.55
CA LEU A 147 -51.25 -7.92 24.77
C LEU A 147 -52.11 -7.21 25.84
N ASP A 148 -51.89 -5.90 26.05
CA ASP A 148 -52.69 -5.10 26.99
C ASP A 148 -54.17 -5.07 26.58
N ASP A 149 -54.46 -4.90 25.28
CA ASP A 149 -55.83 -4.89 24.75
C ASP A 149 -56.53 -6.27 24.86
N PHE A 150 -55.77 -7.38 24.94
CA PHE A 150 -56.31 -8.73 25.11
C PHE A 150 -56.58 -9.10 26.59
N CYS A 151 -55.93 -8.43 27.54
CA CYS A 151 -56.06 -8.70 28.97
C CYS A 151 -57.16 -7.88 29.68
N VAL A 152 -58.00 -7.16 28.92
CA VAL A 152 -59.24 -6.48 29.36
C VAL A 152 -60.46 -7.31 28.96
#